data_AF-A0A7X5TFK4-F1
#
_entry.id   AF-A0A7X5TFK4-F1
#
_cell.length_a   1.000
_cell.length_b   1.000
_cell.length_c   1.000
_cell.angle_alpha   90.00
_cell.angle_beta   90.00
_cell.angle_gamma   90.00
#
_symmetry.space_group_name_H-M   'P 1'
#
loop_
_entity.id
_entity.type
_entity.pdbx_description
1 polymer ?
#
loop_
_entity_poly.entity_id
_entity_poly.type
_entity_poly.pdbx_seq_one_letter_code
_entity_poly.pdbx_strand_id
1 'polypeptide(L)'
;MPITANTLYRDSFNFFKNQLLSILTLAILAALVTTLLGHLFIPDSEQMKLLTEAEFTFATSGKAGIQDLVSQMTPEQQSMIMRAGIGTIFSSMIGNVLLAGGVLTLVAAISAGNRISSLQAIGLSASQLPKLFLLLLICILLIQLGLMAMLVPGIILSIALALAPVIMTVERSGIFASMKTSWKLAFANIRLLIPAILLWLTAKLLIAFITDRLTFIHNEVAGITLGVLNNLISAILLIYLFRLYMLVTYSQQK
;
A
#
# COMPACT_ATOMS: atom_id res chain seq x y z
N MET A 1 11.66 22.16 20.37
CA MET A 1 11.36 20.96 21.19
C MET A 1 11.85 19.75 20.41
N PRO A 2 12.59 18.82 21.03
CA PRO A 2 13.08 17.63 20.33
C PRO A 2 11.91 16.79 19.82
N ILE A 3 12.01 16.25 18.60
CA ILE A 3 11.01 15.35 18.03
C ILE A 3 11.06 14.04 18.83
N THR A 4 10.16 13.89 19.79
CA THR A 4 9.98 12.61 20.48
C THR A 4 9.05 11.70 19.68
N ALA A 5 9.44 10.45 19.47
CA ALA A 5 8.61 9.46 18.77
C ALA A 5 7.19 9.38 19.37
N ASN A 6 7.09 9.47 20.71
CA ASN A 6 5.82 9.41 21.43
C ASN A 6 4.86 10.55 21.07
N THR A 7 5.36 11.78 20.89
CA THR A 7 4.51 12.91 20.49
C THR A 7 3.99 12.74 19.07
N LEU A 8 4.81 12.20 18.16
CA LEU A 8 4.41 11.91 16.79
C LEU A 8 3.36 10.80 16.72
N TYR A 9 3.57 9.68 17.42
CA TYR A 9 2.59 8.59 17.48
C TYR A 9 1.23 9.08 18.02
N ARG A 10 1.25 9.85 19.11
CA ARG A 10 0.03 10.40 19.71
C ARG A 10 -0.69 11.36 18.76
N ASP A 11 0.05 12.21 18.07
CA ASP A 11 -0.50 13.19 17.12
C ASP A 11 -1.12 12.50 15.88
N SER A 12 -0.43 11.52 15.29
CA SER A 12 -0.97 10.70 14.21
C SER A 12 -2.22 9.93 14.63
N PHE A 13 -2.21 9.34 15.83
CA PHE A 13 -3.36 8.60 16.35
C PHE A 13 -4.55 9.51 16.66
N ASN A 14 -4.31 10.69 17.23
CA ASN A 14 -5.35 11.68 17.48
C ASN A 14 -6.00 12.15 16.18
N PHE A 15 -5.21 12.37 15.12
CA PHE A 15 -5.75 12.69 13.81
C PHE A 15 -6.61 11.55 13.26
N PHE A 16 -6.10 10.32 13.32
CA PHE A 16 -6.84 9.14 12.86
C PHE A 16 -8.17 9.02 13.58
N LYS A 17 -8.20 9.17 14.91
CA LYS A 17 -9.42 9.14 15.72
C LYS A 17 -10.40 10.25 15.34
N ASN A 18 -9.92 11.48 15.18
CA ASN A 18 -10.77 12.63 14.85
C ASN A 18 -11.33 12.57 13.42
N GLN A 19 -10.63 11.90 12.51
CA GLN A 19 -11.03 11.75 11.10
C GLN A 19 -11.40 10.30 10.76
N LEU A 20 -11.77 9.50 11.76
CA LEU A 20 -11.99 8.06 11.60
C LEU A 20 -13.05 7.78 10.55
N LEU A 21 -14.16 8.51 10.56
CA LEU A 21 -15.23 8.33 9.58
C LEU A 21 -14.73 8.62 8.17
N SER A 22 -13.98 9.71 7.98
CA SER A 22 -13.41 10.07 6.68
C SER A 22 -12.42 9.01 6.18
N ILE A 23 -11.53 8.55 7.05
CA ILE A 23 -10.52 7.53 6.71
C ILE A 23 -11.18 6.17 6.45
N LEU A 24 -12.19 5.81 7.23
CA LEU A 24 -12.96 4.57 7.05
C LEU A 24 -13.69 4.57 5.70
N THR A 25 -14.32 5.69 5.31
CA THR A 25 -14.96 5.79 4.00
C THR A 25 -13.96 5.65 2.85
N LEU A 26 -12.75 6.21 2.96
CA LEU A 26 -11.68 6.01 1.97
C LEU A 26 -11.22 4.55 1.92
N ALA A 27 -11.07 3.89 3.07
CA ALA A 27 -10.66 2.50 3.16
C ALA A 27 -11.70 1.55 2.55
N ILE A 28 -12.98 1.79 2.82
CA ILE A 28 -14.11 1.06 2.23
C ILE A 28 -14.16 1.27 0.73
N LEU A 29 -14.08 2.53 0.28
CA LEU A 29 -14.14 2.84 -1.15
C LEU A 29 -12.97 2.20 -1.91
N ALA A 30 -11.75 2.28 -1.38
CA ALA A 30 -10.60 1.63 -1.98
C ALA A 30 -10.74 0.09 -2.02
N ALA A 31 -11.28 -0.53 -0.96
CA ALA A 31 -11.54 -1.96 -0.92
C ALA A 31 -12.59 -2.36 -1.97
N LEU A 32 -13.71 -1.64 -2.04
CA LEU A 32 -14.77 -1.89 -3.02
C LEU A 32 -14.29 -1.72 -4.46
N VAL A 33 -13.50 -0.67 -4.75
CA VAL A 33 -12.91 -0.50 -6.09
C VAL A 33 -11.97 -1.65 -6.42
N THR A 34 -11.16 -2.10 -5.47
CA THR A 34 -10.26 -3.25 -5.66
C THR A 34 -11.04 -4.52 -5.96
N THR A 35 -12.09 -4.82 -5.19
CA THR A 35 -12.89 -6.05 -5.38
C THR A 35 -13.69 -6.00 -6.68
N LEU A 36 -14.33 -4.87 -7.01
CA LEU A 36 -15.07 -4.70 -8.26
C LEU A 36 -14.16 -4.86 -9.47
N LEU A 37 -12.98 -4.25 -9.47
CA LEU A 37 -12.00 -4.45 -10.54
C LEU A 37 -11.52 -5.90 -10.58
N GLY A 38 -11.30 -6.53 -9.43
CA GLY A 38 -10.94 -7.94 -9.33
C GLY A 38 -11.93 -8.85 -10.06
N HIS A 39 -13.23 -8.68 -9.82
CA HIS A 39 -14.28 -9.44 -10.51
C HIS A 39 -14.35 -9.14 -12.02
N LEU A 40 -14.08 -7.90 -12.44
CA LEU A 40 -14.05 -7.53 -13.85
C LEU A 40 -12.89 -8.19 -14.61
N PHE A 41 -11.73 -8.35 -13.95
CA PHE A 41 -10.55 -8.95 -14.58
C PHE A 41 -10.49 -10.48 -14.43
N ILE A 42 -11.11 -11.04 -13.38
CA ILE A 42 -11.09 -12.47 -13.02
C ILE A 42 -12.53 -12.98 -12.85
N PRO A 43 -13.23 -13.29 -13.94
CA PRO A 43 -14.62 -13.73 -13.87
C PRO A 43 -14.77 -15.22 -13.50
N ASP A 44 -13.72 -16.05 -13.60
CA ASP A 44 -13.87 -17.51 -13.57
C ASP A 44 -13.17 -18.19 -12.37
N SER A 45 -13.87 -19.16 -11.77
CA SER A 45 -13.47 -19.87 -10.54
C SER A 45 -12.27 -20.80 -10.73
N GLU A 46 -12.04 -21.29 -11.95
CA GLU A 46 -10.83 -22.06 -12.28
C GLU A 46 -9.58 -21.19 -12.27
N GLN A 47 -9.68 -19.93 -12.66
CA GLN A 47 -8.55 -18.97 -12.65
C GLN A 47 -8.05 -18.71 -11.24
N MET A 48 -8.97 -18.59 -10.29
CA MET A 48 -8.63 -18.38 -8.88
C MET A 48 -7.94 -19.59 -8.28
N LYS A 49 -8.40 -20.81 -8.60
CA LYS A 49 -7.75 -22.04 -8.13
C LYS A 49 -6.32 -22.18 -8.67
N LEU A 50 -6.13 -21.93 -9.97
CA LEU A 50 -4.81 -21.97 -10.61
C LEU A 50 -3.87 -20.89 -10.07
N LEU A 51 -4.39 -19.69 -9.76
CA LEU A 51 -3.61 -18.63 -9.10
C LEU A 51 -3.18 -19.02 -7.69
N THR A 52 -4.09 -19.55 -6.87
CA THR A 52 -3.76 -19.99 -5.50
C THR A 52 -2.75 -21.13 -5.50
N GLU A 53 -2.86 -22.06 -6.46
CA GLU A 53 -1.90 -23.15 -6.64
C GLU A 53 -0.51 -22.64 -7.07
N ALA A 54 -0.46 -21.66 -7.98
CA ALA A 54 0.78 -21.01 -8.38
C ALA A 54 1.45 -20.23 -7.24
N GLU A 55 0.66 -19.49 -6.45
CA GLU A 55 1.14 -18.76 -5.26
C GLU A 55 1.67 -19.72 -4.19
N PHE A 56 0.95 -20.81 -3.91
CA PHE A 56 1.36 -21.82 -2.94
C PHE A 56 2.63 -22.57 -3.38
N THR A 57 2.71 -22.93 -4.66
CA THR A 57 3.88 -23.61 -5.24
C THR A 57 5.11 -22.71 -5.23
N PHE A 58 4.94 -21.40 -5.46
CA PHE A 58 6.01 -20.43 -5.29
C PHE A 58 6.49 -20.34 -3.84
N ALA A 59 5.55 -20.28 -2.88
CA ALA A 59 5.87 -20.13 -1.47
C ALA A 59 6.60 -21.37 -0.90
N THR A 60 6.27 -22.56 -1.39
CA THR A 60 6.83 -23.83 -0.88
C THR A 60 8.08 -24.29 -1.62
N SER A 61 8.12 -24.10 -2.94
CA SER A 61 9.10 -24.73 -3.84
C SER A 61 9.89 -23.71 -4.67
N GLY A 62 9.64 -22.42 -4.47
CA GLY A 62 10.35 -21.32 -5.12
C GLY A 62 10.26 -21.37 -6.65
N LYS A 63 11.32 -20.90 -7.32
CA LYS A 63 11.41 -20.86 -8.79
C LYS A 63 11.33 -22.24 -9.44
N ALA A 64 11.84 -23.28 -8.78
CA ALA A 64 11.85 -24.65 -9.30
C ALA A 64 10.42 -25.23 -9.35
N GLY A 65 9.62 -25.01 -8.31
CA GLY A 65 8.21 -25.43 -8.31
C GLY A 65 7.36 -24.70 -9.33
N ILE A 66 7.55 -23.38 -9.51
CA ILE A 66 6.85 -22.66 -10.59
C ILE A 66 7.27 -23.20 -11.96
N GLN A 67 8.55 -23.48 -12.18
CA GLN A 67 8.99 -24.04 -13.46
C GLN A 67 8.34 -25.40 -13.73
N ASP A 68 8.22 -26.25 -12.72
CA ASP A 68 7.56 -27.55 -12.86
C ASP A 68 6.05 -27.39 -13.13
N LEU A 69 5.38 -26.53 -12.37
CA LEU A 69 3.96 -26.21 -12.54
C LEU A 69 3.65 -25.63 -13.93
N VAL A 70 4.45 -24.65 -14.39
CA VAL A 70 4.31 -24.05 -15.72
C VAL A 70 4.58 -25.07 -16.84
N SER A 71 5.49 -26.03 -16.61
CA SER A 71 5.78 -27.09 -17.58
C SER A 71 4.64 -28.10 -17.72
N GLN A 72 3.81 -28.22 -16.68
CA GLN A 72 2.64 -29.11 -16.66
C GLN A 72 1.37 -28.43 -17.17
N MET A 73 1.39 -27.11 -17.38
CA MET A 73 0.24 -26.32 -17.82
C MET A 73 0.11 -26.23 -19.34
N THR A 74 -1.12 -26.17 -19.84
CA THR A 74 -1.37 -25.86 -21.25
C THR A 74 -1.06 -24.39 -21.55
N PRO A 75 -0.72 -24.03 -22.81
CA PRO A 75 -0.53 -22.62 -23.20
C PRO A 75 -1.76 -21.73 -22.90
N GLU A 76 -2.96 -22.32 -22.98
CA GLU A 76 -4.21 -21.64 -22.63
C GLU A 76 -4.26 -21.30 -21.13
N GLN A 77 -3.93 -22.25 -20.24
CA GLN A 77 -3.86 -22.04 -18.79
C GLN A 77 -2.80 -21.01 -18.39
N GLN A 78 -1.63 -21.02 -19.05
CA GLN A 78 -0.58 -20.02 -18.81
C GLN A 78 -1.08 -18.60 -19.10
N SER A 79 -1.78 -18.41 -20.23
CA SER A 79 -2.37 -17.11 -20.60
C SER A 79 -3.47 -16.67 -19.62
N MET A 80 -4.24 -17.63 -19.11
CA MET A 80 -5.31 -17.42 -18.16
C MET A 80 -4.78 -16.95 -16.80
N ILE A 81 -3.74 -17.62 -16.28
CA ILE A 81 -3.07 -17.24 -15.02
C ILE A 81 -2.37 -15.88 -15.17
N MET A 82 -1.69 -15.64 -16.29
CA MET A 82 -1.04 -14.35 -16.55
C MET A 82 -2.06 -13.21 -16.54
N ARG A 83 -3.18 -13.37 -17.25
CA ARG A 83 -4.25 -12.36 -17.30
C ARG A 83 -4.87 -12.15 -15.92
N ALA A 84 -5.15 -13.23 -15.18
CA ALA A 84 -5.74 -13.14 -13.86
C ALA A 84 -4.78 -12.48 -12.86
N GLY A 85 -3.48 -12.82 -12.89
CA GLY A 85 -2.44 -12.20 -12.07
C GLY A 85 -2.20 -10.72 -12.40
N ILE A 86 -2.20 -10.34 -13.68
CA ILE A 86 -2.17 -8.91 -14.07
C ILE A 86 -3.43 -8.21 -13.54
N GLY A 87 -4.60 -8.85 -13.64
CA GLY A 87 -5.86 -8.36 -13.12
C GLY A 87 -5.85 -8.10 -11.61
N THR A 88 -5.34 -9.05 -10.81
CA THR A 88 -5.22 -8.88 -9.34
C THR A 88 -4.27 -7.75 -8.99
N ILE A 89 -3.10 -7.71 -9.62
CA ILE A 89 -2.07 -6.68 -9.38
C ILE A 89 -2.63 -5.31 -9.74
N PHE A 90 -3.24 -5.17 -10.91
CA PHE A 90 -3.77 -3.89 -11.39
C PHE A 90 -4.92 -3.39 -10.51
N SER A 91 -5.84 -4.28 -10.13
CA SER A 91 -6.96 -3.94 -9.22
C SER A 91 -6.46 -3.48 -7.86
N SER A 92 -5.52 -4.22 -7.27
CA SER A 92 -4.90 -3.88 -5.98
C SER A 92 -4.14 -2.56 -6.05
N MET A 93 -3.41 -2.32 -7.15
CA MET A 93 -2.72 -1.06 -7.38
C MET A 93 -3.67 0.13 -7.45
N ILE A 94 -4.78 0.03 -8.19
CA ILE A 94 -5.77 1.11 -8.26
C ILE A 94 -6.33 1.42 -6.86
N GLY A 95 -6.68 0.39 -6.09
CA GLY A 95 -7.13 0.55 -4.70
C GLY A 95 -6.10 1.27 -3.83
N ASN A 96 -4.84 0.85 -3.90
CA ASN A 96 -3.74 1.45 -3.13
C ASN A 96 -3.49 2.92 -3.52
N VAL A 97 -3.56 3.24 -4.82
CA VAL A 97 -3.39 4.61 -5.34
C VAL A 97 -4.52 5.51 -4.89
N LEU A 98 -5.76 5.01 -4.94
CA LEU A 98 -6.94 5.73 -4.50
C LEU A 98 -6.90 6.00 -3.00
N LEU A 99 -6.51 5.00 -2.20
CA LEU A 99 -6.31 5.15 -0.76
C LEU A 99 -5.19 6.16 -0.47
N ALA A 100 -4.02 6.01 -1.10
CA ALA A 100 -2.88 6.89 -0.86
C ALA A 100 -3.18 8.34 -1.26
N GLY A 101 -3.72 8.56 -2.45
CA GLY A 101 -4.10 9.89 -2.93
C GLY A 101 -5.17 10.53 -2.05
N GLY A 102 -6.22 9.77 -1.69
CA GLY A 102 -7.31 10.24 -0.83
C GLY A 102 -6.82 10.60 0.57
N VAL A 103 -6.08 9.70 1.24
CA VAL A 103 -5.60 9.92 2.61
C VAL A 103 -4.58 11.06 2.64
N LEU A 104 -3.60 11.10 1.75
CA LEU A 104 -2.59 12.16 1.75
C LEU A 104 -3.21 13.54 1.45
N THR A 105 -4.17 13.62 0.53
CA THR A 105 -4.89 14.86 0.24
C THR A 105 -5.77 15.29 1.42
N LEU A 106 -6.46 14.35 2.06
CA LEU A 106 -7.26 14.60 3.26
C LEU A 106 -6.39 15.16 4.40
N VAL A 107 -5.26 14.51 4.68
CA VAL A 107 -4.32 14.95 5.72
C VAL A 107 -3.77 16.32 5.41
N ALA A 108 -3.36 16.58 4.16
CA ALA A 108 -2.84 17.88 3.74
C ALA A 108 -3.89 19.00 3.91
N ALA A 109 -5.13 18.79 3.46
CA ALA A 109 -6.18 19.79 3.54
C ALA A 109 -6.57 20.12 4.98
N ILE A 110 -6.75 19.10 5.83
CA ILE A 110 -7.13 19.29 7.23
C ILE A 110 -5.99 19.93 8.02
N SER A 111 -4.74 19.57 7.72
CA SER A 111 -3.57 20.20 8.34
C SER A 111 -3.43 21.68 7.96
N ALA A 112 -3.94 22.08 6.78
CA ALA A 112 -4.02 23.47 6.36
C ALA A 112 -5.25 24.23 6.92
N GLY A 113 -6.07 23.59 7.76
CA GLY A 113 -7.27 24.18 8.36
C GLY A 113 -8.56 24.04 7.53
N ASN A 114 -8.50 23.38 6.38
CA ASN A 114 -9.67 23.16 5.53
C ASN A 114 -10.50 21.96 6.02
N ARG A 115 -11.82 22.10 6.01
CA ARG A 115 -12.74 20.97 6.27
C ARG A 115 -13.22 20.42 4.93
N ILE A 116 -12.64 19.30 4.50
CA ILE A 116 -13.07 18.61 3.28
C ILE A 116 -13.65 17.23 3.60
N SER A 117 -14.59 16.78 2.79
CA SER A 117 -15.10 15.41 2.86
C SER A 117 -14.16 14.42 2.19
N SER A 118 -14.30 13.12 2.49
CA SER A 118 -13.52 12.05 1.86
C SER A 118 -13.66 12.02 0.35
N LEU A 119 -14.86 12.27 -0.15
CA LEU A 119 -15.16 12.27 -1.59
C LEU A 119 -14.52 13.49 -2.27
N GLN A 120 -14.53 14.64 -1.61
CA GLN A 120 -13.79 15.82 -2.07
C GLN A 120 -12.29 15.56 -2.07
N ALA A 121 -11.74 14.87 -1.07
CA ALA A 121 -10.33 14.49 -1.03
C ALA A 121 -9.93 13.62 -2.24
N ILE A 122 -10.78 12.65 -2.61
CA ILE A 122 -10.59 11.86 -3.84
C ILE A 122 -10.62 12.76 -5.07
N GLY A 123 -11.63 13.63 -5.20
CA GLY A 123 -11.77 14.55 -6.33
C GLY A 123 -10.55 15.48 -6.49
N LEU A 124 -10.06 16.05 -5.39
CA LEU A 124 -8.85 16.90 -5.37
C LEU A 124 -7.56 16.10 -5.65
N SER A 125 -7.56 14.80 -5.33
CA SER A 125 -6.46 13.88 -5.63
C SER A 125 -6.47 13.38 -7.08
N ALA A 126 -7.58 13.52 -7.81
CA ALA A 126 -7.79 12.92 -9.13
C ALA A 126 -6.70 13.28 -10.15
N SER A 127 -6.27 14.54 -10.21
CA SER A 127 -5.21 15.01 -11.11
C SER A 127 -3.82 14.44 -10.77
N GLN A 128 -3.66 13.88 -9.58
CA GLN A 128 -2.41 13.35 -9.03
C GLN A 128 -2.34 11.83 -9.11
N LEU A 129 -3.50 11.16 -9.19
CA LEU A 129 -3.60 9.70 -9.20
C LEU A 129 -2.74 9.04 -10.29
N PRO A 130 -2.64 9.54 -11.54
CA PRO A 130 -1.78 8.92 -12.54
C PRO A 130 -0.30 8.93 -12.16
N LYS A 131 0.18 10.04 -11.57
CA LYS A 131 1.56 10.14 -11.08
C LYS A 131 1.78 9.25 -9.85
N LEU A 132 0.81 9.19 -8.94
CA LEU A 132 0.84 8.32 -7.77
C LEU A 132 0.84 6.84 -8.17
N PHE A 133 0.07 6.48 -9.19
CA PHE A 133 0.07 5.15 -9.77
C PHE A 133 1.46 4.75 -10.25
N LEU A 134 2.10 5.59 -11.06
CA LEU A 134 3.43 5.31 -11.59
C LEU A 134 4.48 5.27 -10.47
N LEU A 135 4.42 6.19 -9.50
CA LEU A 135 5.32 6.18 -8.35
C LEU A 135 5.17 4.90 -7.51
N LEU A 136 3.95 4.54 -7.13
CA LEU A 136 3.68 3.36 -6.33
C LEU A 136 4.02 2.08 -7.09
N LEU A 137 3.79 2.03 -8.41
CA LEU A 137 4.23 0.93 -9.27
C LEU A 137 5.74 0.71 -9.15
N ILE A 138 6.54 1.76 -9.36
CA ILE A 138 8.00 1.69 -9.27
C ILE A 138 8.43 1.27 -7.86
N CYS A 139 7.83 1.85 -6.83
CA CYS A 139 8.18 1.52 -5.45
C CYS A 139 7.88 0.05 -5.12
N ILE A 140 6.69 -0.44 -5.49
CA ILE A 140 6.30 -1.84 -5.28
C ILE A 140 7.26 -2.78 -6.03
N LEU A 141 7.55 -2.51 -7.30
CA LEU A 141 8.48 -3.33 -8.09
C LEU A 141 9.88 -3.36 -7.47
N LEU A 142 10.42 -2.21 -7.05
CA LEU A 142 11.74 -2.16 -6.40
C LEU A 142 11.75 -2.91 -5.08
N ILE A 143 10.73 -2.72 -4.23
CA ILE A 143 10.61 -3.43 -2.95
C ILE A 143 10.50 -4.94 -3.21
N GLN A 144 9.70 -5.36 -4.19
CA GLN A 144 9.50 -6.75 -4.52
C GLN A 144 10.77 -7.40 -5.09
N LEU A 145 11.50 -6.72 -5.97
CA LEU A 145 12.82 -7.16 -6.43
C LEU A 145 13.81 -7.26 -5.26
N GLY A 146 13.76 -6.31 -4.33
CA GLY A 146 14.54 -6.34 -3.10
C GLY A 146 14.25 -7.58 -2.26
N LEU A 147 12.97 -7.84 -1.98
CA LEU A 147 12.51 -9.01 -1.22
C LEU A 147 12.87 -10.33 -1.92
N MET A 148 12.77 -10.38 -3.26
CA MET A 148 13.15 -11.54 -4.06
C MET A 148 14.66 -11.82 -4.00
N ALA A 149 15.49 -10.78 -3.96
CA ALA A 149 16.93 -10.95 -3.81
C ALA A 149 17.29 -11.48 -2.42
N MET A 150 16.86 -10.78 -1.36
CA MET A 150 16.92 -11.20 0.04
C MET A 150 15.90 -10.42 0.89
N LEU A 151 15.45 -10.95 2.02
CA LEU A 151 14.49 -10.26 2.89
C LEU A 151 14.96 -8.86 3.33
N VAL A 152 16.23 -8.73 3.71
CA VAL A 152 16.80 -7.48 4.26
C VAL A 152 16.82 -6.32 3.23
N PRO A 153 17.34 -6.47 2.00
CA PRO A 153 17.24 -5.46 0.94
C PRO A 153 15.82 -4.96 0.68
N GLY A 154 14.83 -5.85 0.66
CA GLY A 154 13.43 -5.47 0.48
C GLY A 154 12.91 -4.57 1.59
N ILE A 155 13.23 -4.90 2.85
CA ILE A 155 12.88 -4.06 4.00
C ILE A 155 13.60 -2.71 3.93
N ILE A 156 14.89 -2.67 3.59
CA ILE A 156 15.66 -1.43 3.42
C ILE A 156 15.02 -0.54 2.35
N LEU A 157 14.64 -1.10 1.20
CA LEU A 157 13.97 -0.36 0.13
C LEU A 157 12.60 0.17 0.56
N SER A 158 11.84 -0.61 1.33
CA SER A 158 10.57 -0.15 1.88
C SER A 158 10.74 1.06 2.81
N ILE A 159 11.83 1.08 3.60
CA ILE A 159 12.19 2.21 4.46
C ILE A 159 12.62 3.42 3.63
N ALA A 160 13.52 3.21 2.67
CA ALA A 160 14.08 4.27 1.84
C ALA A 160 13.01 4.98 1.00
N LEU A 161 11.99 4.26 0.53
CA LEU A 161 10.93 4.77 -0.34
C LEU A 161 9.63 5.14 0.39
N ALA A 162 9.52 4.92 1.70
CA ALA A 162 8.28 5.15 2.45
C ALA A 162 7.74 6.58 2.34
N LEU A 163 8.62 7.59 2.30
CA LEU A 163 8.23 9.00 2.24
C LEU A 163 7.94 9.49 0.82
N ALA A 164 8.29 8.71 -0.21
CA ALA A 164 8.13 9.11 -1.61
C ALA A 164 6.69 9.53 -1.97
N PRO A 165 5.62 8.76 -1.63
CA PRO A 165 4.25 9.18 -1.94
C PRO A 165 3.85 10.46 -1.21
N VAL A 166 4.32 10.66 0.03
CA VAL A 166 4.07 11.89 0.80
C VAL A 166 4.72 13.09 0.12
N ILE A 167 6.00 12.99 -0.20
CA ILE A 167 6.78 14.06 -0.84
C ILE A 167 6.13 14.46 -2.16
N MET A 168 5.78 13.48 -3.00
CA MET A 168 5.18 13.76 -4.29
C MET A 168 3.82 14.48 -4.17
N THR A 169 2.99 14.11 -3.19
CA THR A 169 1.69 14.76 -2.97
C THR A 169 1.84 16.18 -2.41
N VAL A 170 2.78 16.40 -1.48
CA VAL A 170 2.98 17.70 -0.83
C VAL A 170 3.71 18.68 -1.74
N GLU A 171 4.84 18.27 -2.33
CA GLU A 171 5.71 19.16 -3.11
C GLU A 171 5.32 19.22 -4.60
N ARG A 172 4.40 18.36 -5.06
CA ARG A 172 4.06 18.20 -6.48
C ARG A 172 5.28 17.92 -7.37
N SER A 173 6.32 17.34 -6.77
CA SER A 173 7.59 16.99 -7.41
C SER A 173 7.45 15.83 -8.41
N GLY A 174 8.45 15.68 -9.27
CA GLY A 174 8.53 14.52 -10.16
C GLY A 174 8.71 13.20 -9.40
N ILE A 175 8.40 12.08 -10.06
CA ILE A 175 8.45 10.72 -9.48
C ILE A 175 9.86 10.41 -8.93
N PHE A 176 10.88 10.49 -9.78
CA PHE A 176 12.27 10.20 -9.39
C PHE A 176 12.84 11.20 -8.38
N ALA A 177 12.44 12.47 -8.46
CA ALA A 177 12.84 13.49 -7.49
C ALA A 177 12.30 13.13 -6.10
N SER A 178 11.03 12.73 -6.01
CA SER A 178 10.37 12.33 -4.77
C SER A 178 11.03 11.09 -4.15
N MET A 179 11.42 10.11 -4.99
CA MET A 179 12.14 8.92 -4.53
C MET A 179 13.55 9.25 -4.00
N LYS A 180 14.31 10.09 -4.70
CA LYS A 180 15.65 10.51 -4.27
C LYS A 180 15.61 11.28 -2.95
N THR A 181 14.64 12.20 -2.82
CA THR A 181 14.43 12.95 -1.57
C THR A 181 13.99 12.01 -0.45
N SER A 182 13.06 11.08 -0.73
CA SER A 182 12.64 10.05 0.24
C SER A 182 13.82 9.27 0.76
N TRP A 183 14.71 8.81 -0.13
CA TRP A 183 15.90 8.04 0.24
C TRP A 183 16.75 8.81 1.26
N LYS A 184 17.15 10.04 0.91
CA LYS A 184 17.98 10.88 1.78
C LYS A 184 17.30 11.14 3.13
N LEU A 185 16.01 11.49 3.11
CA LEU A 185 15.26 11.82 4.32
C LEU A 185 15.02 10.59 5.21
N ALA A 186 14.82 9.43 4.61
CA ALA A 186 14.58 8.19 5.31
C ALA A 186 15.80 7.72 6.09
N PHE A 187 16.99 7.74 5.48
CA PHE A 187 18.23 7.39 6.18
C PHE A 187 18.60 8.40 7.26
N ALA A 188 18.30 9.70 7.05
CA ALA A 188 18.50 10.71 8.09
C ALA A 188 17.60 10.51 9.32
N ASN A 189 16.42 9.89 9.15
CA ASN A 189 15.41 9.72 10.21
C ASN A 189 15.09 8.24 10.50
N ILE A 190 16.07 7.37 10.30
CA ILE A 190 15.86 5.92 10.27
C ILE A 190 15.29 5.37 11.60
N ARG A 191 15.68 5.99 12.72
CA ARG A 191 15.22 5.61 14.08
C ARG A 191 13.71 5.79 14.27
N LEU A 192 13.07 6.70 13.53
CA LEU A 192 11.63 6.95 13.59
C LEU A 192 10.86 6.14 12.54
N LEU A 193 11.50 5.81 11.40
CA LEU A 193 10.88 5.07 10.30
C LEU A 193 10.88 3.56 10.50
N ILE A 194 12.02 2.98 10.92
CA ILE A 194 12.16 1.53 11.15
C ILE A 194 11.00 0.97 11.99
N PRO A 195 10.72 1.47 13.20
CA PRO A 195 9.69 0.87 14.05
C PRO A 195 8.29 0.97 13.41
N ALA A 196 7.97 2.09 12.75
CA ALA A 196 6.67 2.28 12.12
C ALA A 196 6.47 1.34 10.92
N ILE A 197 7.49 1.18 10.09
CA ILE A 197 7.43 0.33 8.88
C ILE A 197 7.45 -1.15 9.27
N LEU A 198 8.26 -1.55 10.24
CA LEU A 198 8.26 -2.93 10.75
C LEU A 198 6.93 -3.29 11.41
N LEU A 199 6.34 -2.37 12.18
CA LEU A 199 5.01 -2.58 12.77
C LEU A 199 3.95 -2.72 11.68
N TRP A 200 3.97 -1.87 10.66
CA TRP A 200 3.07 -1.97 9.52
C TRP A 200 3.24 -3.27 8.74
N LEU A 201 4.48 -3.69 8.44
CA LEU A 201 4.78 -4.96 7.77
C LEU A 201 4.28 -6.15 8.60
N THR A 202 4.55 -6.15 9.90
CA THR A 202 4.08 -7.21 10.81
C THR A 202 2.55 -7.28 10.80
N ALA A 203 1.88 -6.13 10.84
CA ALA A 203 0.42 -6.08 10.80
C ALA A 203 -0.15 -6.57 9.45
N LYS A 204 0.49 -6.24 8.32
CA LYS A 204 0.15 -6.77 6.99
C LYS A 204 0.29 -8.29 6.94
N LEU A 205 1.38 -8.84 7.47
CA LEU A 205 1.62 -10.28 7.53
C LEU A 205 0.60 -10.99 8.43
N LEU A 206 0.23 -10.39 9.57
CA LEU A 206 -0.82 -10.94 10.43
C LEU A 206 -2.18 -10.99 9.72
N ILE A 207 -2.56 -9.94 8.98
CA ILE A 207 -3.78 -9.98 8.16
C ILE A 207 -3.68 -11.09 7.12
N ALA A 208 -2.57 -11.19 6.39
CA ALA A 208 -2.38 -12.23 5.38
C ALA A 208 -2.51 -13.65 5.98
N PHE A 209 -1.91 -13.88 7.15
CA PHE A 209 -2.03 -15.13 7.88
C PHE A 209 -3.48 -15.42 8.30
N ILE A 210 -4.20 -14.41 8.79
CA ILE A 210 -5.62 -14.54 9.16
C ILE A 210 -6.47 -14.87 7.91
N THR A 211 -6.23 -14.21 6.77
CA THR A 211 -6.93 -14.48 5.51
C THR A 211 -6.77 -15.94 5.08
N ASP A 212 -5.55 -16.48 5.15
CA ASP A 212 -5.25 -17.87 4.78
C ASP A 212 -5.99 -18.87 5.70
N ARG A 213 -6.04 -18.58 7.01
CA ARG A 213 -6.79 -19.40 7.98
C ARG A 213 -8.32 -19.29 7.85
N LEU A 214 -8.82 -18.19 7.30
CA LEU A 214 -10.24 -17.92 7.12
C LEU A 214 -10.79 -18.39 5.77
N THR A 215 -9.98 -19.05 4.93
CA THR A 215 -10.39 -19.60 3.61
C THR A 215 -11.58 -20.57 3.67
N PHE A 216 -11.94 -21.08 4.86
CA PHE A 216 -13.17 -21.85 5.11
C PHE A 216 -14.46 -21.02 5.03
N ILE A 217 -14.40 -19.68 5.12
CA ILE A 217 -15.54 -18.78 4.99
C ILE A 217 -15.48 -18.14 3.60
N HIS A 218 -15.99 -18.85 2.59
CA HIS A 218 -16.16 -18.41 1.20
C HIS A 218 -17.23 -17.30 1.07
N ASN A 219 -17.08 -16.20 1.79
CA ASN A 219 -18.02 -15.07 1.76
C ASN A 219 -17.32 -13.84 1.19
N GLU A 220 -17.82 -13.29 0.08
CA GLU A 220 -17.34 -12.04 -0.52
C GLU A 220 -17.26 -10.90 0.50
N VAL A 221 -18.19 -10.89 1.47
CA VAL A 221 -18.21 -9.94 2.58
C VAL A 221 -16.96 -10.04 3.47
N ALA A 222 -16.44 -11.24 3.69
CA ALA A 222 -15.21 -11.43 4.46
C ALA A 222 -13.99 -10.87 3.72
N GLY A 223 -13.92 -11.09 2.39
CA GLY A 223 -12.85 -10.53 1.54
C GLY A 223 -12.84 -9.00 1.55
N ILE A 224 -14.02 -8.37 1.42
CA ILE A 224 -14.14 -6.91 1.52
C ILE A 224 -13.73 -6.43 2.91
N THR A 225 -14.18 -7.10 3.97
CA THR A 225 -13.86 -6.72 5.36
C THR A 225 -12.36 -6.76 5.64
N LEU A 226 -11.68 -7.82 5.20
CA LEU A 226 -10.22 -7.95 5.31
C LEU A 226 -9.50 -6.89 4.47
N GLY A 227 -10.03 -6.58 3.28
CA GLY A 227 -9.54 -5.47 2.44
C GLY A 227 -9.65 -4.12 3.14
N VAL A 228 -10.76 -3.85 3.84
CA VAL A 228 -10.95 -2.62 4.63
C VAL A 228 -9.94 -2.53 5.77
N LEU A 229 -9.75 -3.62 6.54
CA LEU A 229 -8.74 -3.66 7.61
C LEU A 229 -7.34 -3.41 7.05
N ASN A 230 -7.01 -4.06 5.94
CA ASN A 230 -5.73 -3.89 5.24
C ASN A 230 -5.50 -2.42 4.81
N ASN A 231 -6.55 -1.75 4.34
CA ASN A 231 -6.51 -0.35 3.96
C ASN A 231 -6.42 0.59 5.15
N LEU A 232 -7.09 0.30 6.27
CA LEU A 232 -6.99 1.09 7.50
C LEU A 232 -5.55 1.10 8.05
N ILE A 233 -4.87 -0.06 8.03
CA ILE A 233 -3.48 -0.17 8.46
C ILE A 233 -2.55 0.65 7.55
N SER A 234 -2.76 0.59 6.22
CA SER A 234 -2.05 1.46 5.28
C SER A 234 -2.34 2.95 5.54
N ALA A 235 -3.59 3.32 5.83
CA ALA A 235 -3.96 4.71 6.08
C ALA A 235 -3.29 5.27 7.34
N ILE A 236 -3.24 4.49 8.42
CA ILE A 236 -2.53 4.87 9.66
C ILE A 236 -1.05 5.12 9.38
N LEU A 237 -0.39 4.24 8.62
CA LEU A 237 1.00 4.45 8.23
C LEU A 237 1.16 5.72 7.39
N LEU A 238 0.31 5.96 6.39
CA LEU A 238 0.37 7.17 5.56
C LEU A 238 0.21 8.46 6.38
N ILE A 239 -0.71 8.48 7.35
CA ILE A 239 -0.90 9.61 8.28
C ILE A 239 0.37 9.82 9.12
N TYR A 240 0.96 8.74 9.63
CA TYR A 240 2.22 8.81 10.37
C TYR A 240 3.36 9.37 9.52
N LEU A 241 3.55 8.84 8.31
CA LEU A 241 4.58 9.27 7.38
C LEU A 241 4.39 10.73 6.96
N PHE A 242 3.16 11.17 6.72
CA PHE A 242 2.85 12.57 6.42
C PHE A 242 3.25 13.51 7.55
N ARG A 243 2.87 13.17 8.79
CA ARG A 243 3.19 14.00 9.96
C ARG A 243 4.68 14.00 10.25
N LEU A 244 5.35 12.85 10.12
CA LEU A 244 6.80 12.76 10.20
C LEU A 244 7.46 13.69 9.17
N TYR A 245 7.00 13.64 7.92
CA TYR A 245 7.52 14.49 6.85
C TYR A 245 7.42 15.97 7.19
N MET A 246 6.24 16.44 7.59
CA MET A 246 6.03 17.85 7.95
C MET A 246 6.95 18.30 9.11
N LEU A 247 7.17 17.44 10.12
CA LEU A 247 8.06 17.75 11.23
C LEU A 247 9.53 17.81 10.81
N VAL A 248 9.99 16.87 9.99
CA VAL A 248 11.38 16.81 9.53
C VAL A 248 11.68 17.98 8.61
N THR A 249 10.77 18.32 7.69
CA THR A 249 10.97 19.46 6.77
C THR A 249 10.94 20.79 7.50
N TYR A 250 10.06 20.97 8.50
CA TYR A 250 10.04 22.18 9.32
C TYR A 250 11.31 22.33 10.18
N SER A 251 11.90 21.22 10.64
CA SER A 251 13.15 21.22 11.40
C SER A 251 14.39 21.55 10.57
N GLN A 252 14.35 21.39 9.25
CA GLN A 252 15.47 21.68 8.33
C GLN A 252 15.47 23.14 7.83
N GLN A 253 14.41 23.90 8.11
CA GLN A 253 14.29 25.34 7.79
C GLN A 253 14.72 26.26 8.94
N LYS A 254 15.10 25.71 10.10
CA LYS A 254 15.71 26.42 11.23
C LYS A 254 17.20 26.11 11.28
#